data_AF-A0A498J038-F1
#
_entry.id   AF-A0A498J038-F1
#
_cell.length_a   1.000
_cell.length_b   1.000
_cell.length_c   1.000
_cell.angle_alpha   90.00
_cell.angle_beta   90.00
_cell.angle_gamma   90.00
#
_symmetry.space_group_name_H-M   'P 1'
#
loop_
_entity.id
_entity.type
_entity.pdbx_description
1 polymer ?
#
loop_
_entity_poly.entity_id
_entity_poly.type
_entity_poly.pdbx_seq_one_letter_code
_entity_poly.pdbx_strand_id
1 'polypeptide(L)'
;MSSSSTTSVHVTALDGLVNVNSLFTIAVFVGLSLTTPGQRSLENRTSCDAGIDVAKKLLVFEVVSFSFFLFSSLVAQGLKLAINLLNSKDVDEAFRAHINLKALRFGMLGSAFGSVMGCVFLVLSMVNVIQIRLGMLSCGSKSAVHSVAALVVLVTTALLVYISTAVYAFLH
;
A
#
# COMPACT_ATOMS: atom_id res chain seq x y z
N MET A 1 -35.93 26.56 -9.88
CA MET A 1 -34.86 26.53 -10.91
C MET A 1 -33.77 25.60 -10.40
N SER A 2 -33.68 24.41 -11.00
CA SER A 2 -32.88 23.28 -10.50
C SER A 2 -31.46 23.29 -11.08
N SER A 3 -30.50 23.12 -10.18
CA SER A 3 -29.14 22.57 -10.30
C SER A 3 -28.61 22.24 -11.70
N SER A 4 -27.49 22.89 -12.05
CA SER A 4 -26.47 22.31 -12.94
C SER A 4 -25.10 22.54 -12.30
N SER A 5 -24.71 21.59 -11.45
CA SER A 5 -23.40 21.49 -10.81
C SER A 5 -22.77 20.17 -11.26
N THR A 6 -22.26 20.16 -12.49
CA THR A 6 -21.62 18.98 -13.11
C THR A 6 -20.23 19.33 -13.65
N THR A 7 -19.34 19.84 -12.81
CA THR A 7 -17.91 19.98 -13.12
C THR A 7 -17.07 20.03 -11.84
N SER A 8 -17.14 19.00 -10.98
CA SER A 8 -16.27 18.94 -9.79
C SER A 8 -15.96 17.53 -9.29
N VAL A 9 -16.03 16.50 -10.16
CA VAL A 9 -15.76 15.10 -9.76
C VAL A 9 -14.66 14.43 -10.61
N HIS A 10 -14.13 15.14 -11.62
CA HIS A 10 -13.04 14.65 -12.48
C HIS A 10 -11.73 15.43 -12.29
N VAL A 11 -11.38 15.72 -11.03
CA VAL A 11 -10.03 16.20 -10.64
C VAL A 11 -9.54 15.44 -9.39
N THR A 12 -10.44 15.07 -8.47
CA THR A 12 -10.07 14.42 -7.20
C THR A 12 -9.55 12.98 -7.34
N ALA A 13 -9.87 12.26 -8.42
CA ALA A 13 -9.35 10.89 -8.62
C ALA A 13 -7.93 10.87 -9.20
N LEU A 14 -7.58 11.85 -10.03
CA LEU A 14 -6.23 12.01 -10.56
C LEU A 14 -5.27 12.56 -9.49
N ASP A 15 -5.77 13.47 -8.63
CA ASP A 15 -5.02 14.02 -7.49
C ASP A 15 -4.59 12.92 -6.50
N GLY A 16 -5.50 11.98 -6.20
CA GLY A 16 -5.19 10.81 -5.39
C GLY A 16 -4.05 9.98 -5.98
N LEU A 17 -4.08 9.68 -7.28
CA LEU A 17 -3.05 8.89 -7.96
C LEU A 17 -1.68 9.58 -7.98
N VAL A 18 -1.63 10.86 -8.38
CA VAL A 18 -0.38 11.61 -8.50
C VAL A 18 0.27 11.80 -7.12
N ASN A 19 -0.55 11.90 -6.07
CA ASN A 19 -0.08 12.01 -4.70
C ASN A 19 0.47 10.68 -4.14
N VAL A 20 -0.18 9.53 -4.31
CA VAL A 20 0.40 8.25 -3.81
C VAL A 20 1.65 7.87 -4.59
N ASN A 21 1.70 8.14 -5.90
CA ASN A 21 2.87 7.84 -6.72
C ASN A 21 4.08 8.73 -6.35
N SER A 22 3.83 9.98 -5.95
CA SER A 22 4.86 10.91 -5.45
C SER A 22 5.33 10.58 -4.03
N LEU A 23 4.40 10.32 -3.10
CA LEU A 23 4.73 9.86 -1.73
C LEU A 23 5.54 8.56 -1.76
N PHE A 24 5.19 7.67 -2.69
CA PHE A 24 5.89 6.42 -2.88
C PHE A 24 7.31 6.62 -3.45
N THR A 25 7.48 7.50 -4.43
CA THR A 25 8.81 7.84 -4.97
C THR A 25 9.71 8.42 -3.89
N ILE A 26 9.15 9.26 -3.00
CA ILE A 26 9.86 9.80 -1.84
C ILE A 26 10.28 8.67 -0.89
N ALA A 27 9.41 7.69 -0.61
CA ALA A 27 9.75 6.54 0.23
C ALA A 27 10.93 5.74 -0.34
N VAL A 28 10.96 5.46 -1.64
CA VAL A 28 12.07 4.74 -2.32
C VAL A 28 13.38 5.52 -2.22
N PHE A 29 13.34 6.82 -2.48
CA PHE A 29 14.54 7.66 -2.36
C PHE A 29 15.02 7.78 -0.91
N VAL A 30 14.09 7.82 0.06
CA VAL A 30 14.42 7.77 1.49
C VAL A 30 15.02 6.40 1.84
N GLY A 31 14.42 5.29 1.42
CA GLY A 31 14.95 3.93 1.62
C GLY A 31 16.38 3.79 1.12
N LEU A 32 16.66 4.27 -0.11
CA LEU A 32 18.01 4.29 -0.67
C LEU A 32 18.98 5.16 0.14
N SER A 33 18.57 6.36 0.57
CA SER A 33 19.39 7.26 1.40
C SER A 33 19.73 6.65 2.77
N LEU A 34 18.81 5.86 3.33
CA LEU A 34 18.97 5.16 4.61
C LEU A 34 19.90 3.94 4.53
N THR A 35 20.16 3.40 3.34
CA THR A 35 21.02 2.21 3.13
C THR A 35 22.51 2.54 2.93
N THR A 36 22.96 3.75 3.27
CA THR A 36 24.37 4.13 3.11
C THR A 36 25.27 3.18 3.94
N PRO A 37 26.22 2.45 3.32
CA PRO A 37 27.04 1.49 4.03
C PRO A 37 27.88 2.16 5.12
N GLY A 38 27.89 1.57 6.32
CA GLY A 38 28.65 2.08 7.48
C GLY A 38 27.87 3.00 8.44
N GLN A 39 26.54 3.13 8.29
CA GLN A 39 25.74 3.77 9.34
C GLN A 39 25.69 2.89 10.59
N ARG A 40 26.24 3.40 11.70
CA ARG A 40 26.08 2.76 12.99
C ARG A 40 24.65 2.91 13.48
N SER A 41 24.05 1.81 13.91
CA SER A 41 22.85 1.82 14.74
C SER A 41 23.00 2.75 15.95
N LEU A 42 21.89 3.31 16.44
CA LEU A 42 21.82 4.03 17.71
C LEU A 42 22.12 3.12 18.92
N GLU A 43 22.25 1.82 18.72
CA GLU A 43 22.70 0.88 19.75
C GLU A 43 24.23 0.97 19.92
N ASN A 44 24.69 1.17 21.16
CA ASN A 44 26.12 1.34 21.50
C ASN A 44 26.99 0.07 21.26
N ARG A 45 26.38 -1.04 20.83
CA ARG A 45 27.06 -2.32 20.59
C ARG A 45 27.22 -2.55 19.08
N THR A 46 28.46 -2.62 18.62
CA THR A 46 28.81 -2.91 17.22
C THR A 46 28.34 -4.29 16.74
N SER A 47 28.13 -5.24 17.64
CA SER A 47 27.57 -6.56 17.33
C SER A 47 26.09 -6.54 16.95
N CYS A 48 25.40 -5.42 17.23
CA CYS A 48 23.96 -5.25 17.00
C CYS A 48 23.67 -4.41 15.75
N ASP A 49 24.70 -4.04 15.00
CA ASP A 49 24.56 -3.24 13.79
C ASP A 49 23.95 -4.09 12.66
N ALA A 50 23.07 -3.48 11.86
CA ALA A 50 22.41 -4.20 10.79
C ALA A 50 23.39 -4.43 9.63
N GLY A 51 23.51 -5.69 9.21
CA GLY A 51 24.36 -6.05 8.08
C GLY A 51 23.80 -5.58 6.72
N ILE A 52 24.66 -5.63 5.70
CA ILE A 52 24.32 -5.30 4.31
C ILE A 52 23.15 -6.15 3.78
N ASP A 53 22.99 -7.38 4.29
CA ASP A 53 21.84 -8.24 3.97
C ASP A 53 20.49 -7.62 4.34
N VAL A 54 20.40 -6.91 5.47
CA VAL A 54 19.17 -6.24 5.92
C VAL A 54 18.85 -5.06 5.00
N ALA A 55 19.87 -4.30 4.60
CA ALA A 55 19.73 -3.20 3.63
C ALA A 55 19.28 -3.70 2.25
N LYS A 56 19.83 -4.83 1.77
CA LYS A 56 19.40 -5.44 0.51
C LYS A 56 17.94 -5.92 0.59
N LYS A 57 17.55 -6.55 1.71
CA LYS A 57 16.16 -6.99 1.91
C LYS A 57 15.17 -5.83 2.03
N LEU A 58 15.57 -4.72 2.64
CA LEU A 58 14.78 -3.48 2.67
C LEU A 58 14.40 -3.07 1.24
N LEU A 59 15.40 -2.92 0.35
CA LEU A 59 15.14 -2.49 -1.03
C LEU A 59 14.26 -3.48 -1.80
N VAL A 60 14.49 -4.79 -1.64
CA VAL A 60 13.65 -5.81 -2.30
C VAL A 60 12.21 -5.74 -1.80
N PHE A 61 11.99 -5.69 -0.49
CA PHE A 61 10.62 -5.61 0.05
C PHE A 61 9.92 -4.33 -0.33
N GLU A 62 10.64 -3.21 -0.40
CA GLU A 62 10.11 -1.94 -0.85
C GLU A 62 9.65 -2.00 -2.32
N VAL A 63 10.52 -2.43 -3.24
CA VAL A 63 10.19 -2.57 -4.66
C VAL A 63 9.05 -3.56 -4.90
N VAL A 64 8.99 -4.66 -4.14
CA VAL A 64 7.90 -5.63 -4.23
C VAL A 64 6.60 -5.03 -3.70
N SER A 65 6.62 -4.39 -2.53
CA SER A 65 5.44 -3.73 -1.95
C SER A 65 4.85 -2.69 -2.90
N PHE A 66 5.72 -1.94 -3.57
CA PHE A 66 5.36 -0.96 -4.58
C PHE A 66 4.59 -1.55 -5.72
N SER A 67 5.13 -2.63 -6.29
CA SER A 67 4.56 -3.27 -7.47
C SER A 67 3.13 -3.73 -7.18
N PHE A 68 2.90 -4.25 -5.97
CA PHE A 68 1.56 -4.62 -5.49
C PHE A 68 0.64 -3.42 -5.28
N PHE A 69 1.13 -2.32 -4.69
CA PHE A 69 0.32 -1.11 -4.53
C PHE A 69 -0.01 -0.42 -5.85
N LEU A 70 0.94 -0.35 -6.79
CA LEU A 70 0.70 0.12 -8.15
C LEU A 70 -0.33 -0.76 -8.84
N PHE A 71 -0.15 -2.07 -8.79
CA PHE A 71 -1.09 -3.00 -9.39
C PHE A 71 -2.50 -2.80 -8.82
N SER A 72 -2.64 -2.75 -7.50
CA SER A 72 -3.93 -2.50 -6.85
C SER A 72 -4.55 -1.17 -7.28
N SER A 73 -3.76 -0.10 -7.31
CA SER A 73 -4.21 1.24 -7.69
C SER A 73 -4.64 1.31 -9.16
N LEU A 74 -3.87 0.71 -10.06
CA LEU A 74 -4.19 0.61 -11.49
C LEU A 74 -5.46 -0.20 -11.74
N VAL A 75 -5.64 -1.31 -11.04
CA VAL A 75 -6.87 -2.12 -11.12
C VAL A 75 -8.08 -1.31 -10.62
N ALA A 76 -7.97 -0.64 -9.47
CA ALA A 76 -9.05 0.18 -8.92
C ALA A 76 -9.43 1.34 -9.85
N GLN A 77 -8.44 2.02 -10.43
CA GLN A 77 -8.67 3.10 -11.38
C GLN A 77 -9.23 2.63 -12.71
N GLY A 78 -8.68 1.55 -13.26
CA GLY A 78 -9.19 0.92 -14.47
C GLY A 78 -10.64 0.50 -14.29
N LEU A 79 -10.99 0.00 -13.10
CA LEU A 79 -12.36 -0.35 -12.77
C LEU A 79 -13.27 0.87 -12.67
N LYS A 80 -12.82 1.96 -12.01
CA LYS A 80 -13.57 3.22 -11.93
C LYS A 80 -13.81 3.83 -13.32
N LEU A 81 -12.80 3.81 -14.19
CA LEU A 81 -12.90 4.27 -15.57
C LEU A 81 -13.87 3.41 -16.37
N ALA A 82 -13.78 2.08 -16.23
CA ALA A 82 -14.71 1.15 -16.87
C ALA A 82 -16.16 1.47 -16.47
N ILE A 83 -16.47 1.59 -15.17
CA ILE A 83 -17.81 1.96 -14.70
C ILE A 83 -18.29 3.27 -15.34
N ASN A 84 -17.46 4.30 -15.36
CA ASN A 84 -17.82 5.61 -15.91
C ASN A 84 -18.15 5.55 -17.41
N LEU A 85 -17.34 4.83 -18.20
CA LEU A 85 -17.60 4.62 -19.63
C LEU A 85 -18.82 3.74 -19.89
N LEU A 86 -19.07 2.76 -19.01
CA LEU A 86 -20.22 1.87 -19.12
C LEU A 86 -21.53 2.63 -18.84
N ASN A 87 -21.54 3.52 -17.85
CA ASN A 87 -22.68 4.37 -17.49
C ASN A 87 -23.01 5.44 -18.56
N SER A 88 -22.02 5.82 -19.39
CA SER A 88 -22.23 6.77 -20.49
C SER A 88 -22.82 6.15 -21.77
N LYS A 89 -23.00 4.82 -21.84
CA LYS A 89 -23.51 4.08 -23.01
C LYS A 89 -24.77 3.29 -22.62
N ASP A 90 -25.91 3.96 -22.59
CA ASP A 90 -27.25 3.42 -22.28
C ASP A 90 -27.82 2.54 -23.41
N VAL A 91 -27.31 1.32 -23.56
CA VAL A 91 -27.97 0.27 -24.35
C VAL A 91 -27.87 -1.08 -23.62
N ASP A 92 -29.02 -1.58 -23.16
CA ASP A 92 -29.30 -2.88 -22.53
C ASP A 92 -28.67 -3.17 -21.15
N GLU A 93 -29.36 -2.75 -20.09
CA GLU A 93 -28.89 -2.78 -18.69
C GLU A 93 -28.84 -4.18 -18.06
N ALA A 94 -29.74 -5.11 -18.42
CA ALA A 94 -29.90 -6.37 -17.67
C ALA A 94 -28.77 -7.38 -17.89
N PHE A 95 -28.27 -7.51 -19.13
CA PHE A 95 -27.19 -8.47 -19.44
C PHE A 95 -25.81 -7.90 -19.11
N ARG A 96 -25.64 -6.58 -19.26
CA ARG A 96 -24.38 -5.88 -18.99
C ARG A 96 -24.09 -5.70 -17.51
N ALA A 97 -25.13 -5.50 -16.69
CA ALA A 97 -25.01 -5.43 -15.24
C ALA A 97 -24.40 -6.70 -14.65
N HIS A 98 -24.79 -7.88 -15.13
CA HIS A 98 -24.29 -9.16 -14.59
C HIS A 98 -22.82 -9.44 -14.94
N ILE A 99 -22.39 -9.15 -16.19
CA ILE A 99 -21.00 -9.34 -16.61
C ILE A 99 -20.07 -8.34 -15.91
N ASN A 100 -20.50 -7.08 -15.79
CA ASN A 100 -19.73 -6.06 -15.10
C ASN A 100 -19.64 -6.32 -13.60
N LEU A 101 -20.68 -6.89 -12.96
CA LEU A 101 -20.62 -7.29 -11.55
C LEU A 101 -19.53 -8.35 -11.31
N LYS A 102 -19.40 -9.36 -12.17
CA LYS A 102 -18.31 -10.35 -12.05
C LYS A 102 -16.93 -9.72 -12.26
N ALA A 103 -16.77 -8.88 -13.29
CA ALA A 103 -15.49 -8.22 -13.57
C ALA A 103 -15.10 -7.21 -12.47
N LEU A 104 -16.06 -6.44 -11.97
CA LEU A 104 -15.93 -5.52 -10.83
C LEU A 104 -15.56 -6.26 -9.57
N ARG A 105 -16.21 -7.39 -9.31
CA ARG A 105 -15.95 -8.24 -8.15
C ARG A 105 -14.55 -8.85 -8.20
N PHE A 106 -14.10 -9.29 -9.37
CA PHE A 106 -12.73 -9.79 -9.58
C PHE A 106 -11.68 -8.68 -9.48
N GLY A 107 -11.98 -7.50 -10.03
CA GLY A 107 -11.12 -6.32 -9.93
C GLY A 107 -10.99 -5.81 -8.49
N MET A 108 -12.09 -5.78 -7.74
CA MET A 108 -12.10 -5.40 -6.32
C MET A 108 -11.32 -6.41 -5.47
N LEU A 109 -11.52 -7.72 -5.69
CA LEU A 109 -10.72 -8.77 -5.04
C LEU A 109 -9.23 -8.65 -5.37
N GLY A 110 -8.90 -8.48 -6.65
CA GLY A 110 -7.51 -8.35 -7.12
C GLY A 110 -6.82 -7.11 -6.55
N SER A 111 -7.53 -5.98 -6.51
CA SER A 111 -7.05 -4.74 -5.86
C SER A 111 -6.90 -4.92 -4.35
N ALA A 112 -7.89 -5.49 -3.66
CA ALA A 112 -7.80 -5.74 -2.23
C ALA A 112 -6.64 -6.67 -1.88
N PHE A 113 -6.47 -7.75 -2.64
CA PHE A 113 -5.35 -8.67 -2.47
C PHE A 113 -4.00 -7.97 -2.69
N GLY A 114 -3.87 -7.19 -3.77
CA GLY A 114 -2.68 -6.38 -4.04
C GLY A 114 -2.37 -5.41 -2.91
N SER A 115 -3.37 -4.71 -2.38
CA SER A 115 -3.20 -3.80 -1.24
C SER A 115 -2.73 -4.52 0.03
N VAL A 116 -3.32 -5.68 0.35
CA VAL A 116 -2.93 -6.48 1.53
C VAL A 116 -1.48 -6.96 1.40
N MET A 117 -1.12 -7.53 0.25
CA MET A 117 0.25 -7.97 -0.01
C MET A 117 1.24 -6.79 0.03
N GLY A 118 0.88 -5.66 -0.56
CA GLY A 118 1.67 -4.43 -0.50
C GLY A 118 1.91 -3.98 0.94
N CYS A 119 0.88 -3.95 1.78
CA CYS A 119 0.99 -3.58 3.19
C CYS A 119 1.91 -4.53 3.97
N VAL A 120 1.82 -5.85 3.74
CA VAL A 120 2.68 -6.83 4.41
C VAL A 120 4.15 -6.60 4.07
N PHE A 121 4.48 -6.44 2.78
CA PHE A 121 5.86 -6.17 2.37
C PHE A 121 6.37 -4.80 2.84
N LEU A 122 5.50 -3.78 2.91
CA LEU A 122 5.85 -2.47 3.46
C LEU A 122 6.21 -2.57 4.95
N VAL A 123 5.42 -3.31 5.75
CA VAL A 123 5.73 -3.54 7.16
C VAL A 123 7.07 -4.26 7.32
N LEU A 124 7.34 -5.28 6.50
CA LEU A 124 8.64 -5.96 6.50
C LEU A 124 9.79 -5.02 6.15
N SER A 125 9.61 -4.11 5.20
CA SER A 125 10.60 -3.08 4.86
C SER A 125 10.83 -2.11 6.03
N MET A 126 9.76 -1.61 6.66
CA MET A 126 9.86 -0.73 7.83
C MET A 126 10.53 -1.40 9.04
N VAL A 127 10.32 -2.71 9.23
CA VAL A 127 11.05 -3.49 10.24
C VAL A 127 12.55 -3.54 9.93
N ASN A 128 12.95 -3.66 8.66
CA ASN A 128 14.37 -3.57 8.28
C ASN A 128 14.94 -2.17 8.50
N VAL A 129 14.19 -1.10 8.24
CA VAL A 129 14.58 0.29 8.55
C VAL A 129 14.82 0.46 10.06
N ILE A 130 13.90 -0.07 10.88
CA ILE A 130 14.03 -0.04 12.34
C ILE A 130 15.29 -0.79 12.77
N GLN A 131 15.59 -1.96 12.18
CA GLN A 131 16.80 -2.70 12.50
C GLN A 131 18.09 -1.96 12.12
N ILE A 132 18.10 -1.25 10.98
CA ILE A 132 19.24 -0.42 10.56
C ILE A 132 19.45 0.77 11.51
N ARG A 133 18.38 1.37 12.03
CA ARG A 133 18.45 2.57 12.88
C ARG A 133 18.64 2.27 14.36
N LEU A 134 17.90 1.30 14.89
CA LEU A 134 17.81 0.98 16.33
C LEU A 134 18.55 -0.31 16.71
N GLY A 135 19.02 -1.08 15.72
CA GLY A 135 19.77 -2.30 15.92
C GLY A 135 18.94 -3.57 15.72
N MET A 136 19.64 -4.69 15.56
CA MET A 136 19.02 -6.00 15.33
C MET A 136 18.07 -6.36 16.48
N LEU A 137 16.86 -6.85 16.15
CA LEU A 137 15.86 -7.27 17.15
C LEU A 137 16.39 -8.36 18.09
N SER A 138 17.33 -9.18 17.61
CA SER A 138 17.99 -10.23 18.41
C SER A 138 18.83 -9.68 19.56
N CYS A 139 19.20 -8.40 19.55
CA CYS A 139 19.90 -7.75 20.66
C CYS A 139 18.97 -7.31 21.80
N GLY A 140 17.65 -7.44 21.63
CA GLY A 140 16.67 -7.20 22.69
C GLY A 140 16.51 -5.72 23.06
N SER A 141 16.87 -4.80 22.17
CA SER A 141 16.69 -3.37 22.41
C SER A 141 15.21 -3.03 22.60
N LYS A 142 14.84 -2.56 23.79
CA LYS A 142 13.44 -2.26 24.15
C LYS A 142 12.80 -1.26 23.17
N SER A 143 13.57 -0.27 22.72
CA SER A 143 13.11 0.75 21.77
C SER A 143 12.79 0.17 20.39
N ALA A 144 13.64 -0.74 19.88
CA ALA A 144 13.41 -1.42 18.60
C ALA A 144 12.17 -2.31 18.67
N VAL A 145 12.05 -3.11 19.73
CA VAL A 145 10.91 -4.01 19.94
C VAL A 145 9.60 -3.23 20.08
N HIS A 146 9.58 -2.17 20.88
CA HIS A 146 8.39 -1.35 21.07
C HIS A 146 7.96 -0.65 19.77
N SER A 147 8.92 -0.16 18.97
CA SER A 147 8.64 0.48 17.68
C SER A 147 8.03 -0.51 16.68
N VAL A 148 8.60 -1.73 16.58
CA VAL A 148 8.06 -2.79 15.72
C VAL A 148 6.69 -3.24 16.20
N ALA A 149 6.50 -3.41 17.51
CA ALA A 149 5.21 -3.81 18.08
C ALA A 149 4.12 -2.77 17.76
N ALA A 150 4.41 -1.48 17.97
CA ALA A 150 3.47 -0.40 17.65
C ALA A 150 3.12 -0.37 16.16
N LEU A 151 4.13 -0.47 15.28
CA LEU A 151 3.93 -0.53 13.82
C LEU A 151 3.01 -1.69 13.44
N VAL A 152 3.29 -2.90 13.93
CA VAL A 152 2.53 -4.11 13.59
C VAL A 152 1.10 -3.99 14.10
N VAL A 153 0.88 -3.53 15.33
CA VAL A 153 -0.48 -3.35 15.89
C VAL A 153 -1.29 -2.34 15.08
N LEU A 154 -0.71 -1.18 14.74
CA LEU A 154 -1.41 -0.16 13.96
C LEU A 154 -1.75 -0.64 12.54
N VAL A 155 -0.82 -1.30 11.86
CA VAL A 155 -1.06 -1.76 10.48
C VAL A 155 -2.01 -2.96 10.45
N THR A 156 -1.90 -3.89 11.38
CA THR A 156 -2.82 -5.04 11.45
C THR A 156 -4.26 -4.62 11.78
N THR A 157 -4.44 -3.68 12.70
CA THR A 157 -5.78 -3.12 13.00
C THR A 157 -6.37 -2.41 11.77
N ALA A 158 -5.58 -1.61 11.06
CA ALA A 158 -6.01 -0.97 9.82
C ALA A 158 -6.38 -1.99 8.72
N LEU A 159 -5.56 -3.03 8.54
CA LEU A 159 -5.83 -4.11 7.58
C LEU A 159 -7.10 -4.89 7.92
N LEU A 160 -7.36 -5.16 9.20
CA LEU A 160 -8.59 -5.83 9.63
C LEU A 160 -9.83 -5.01 9.27
N VAL A 161 -9.81 -3.71 9.52
CA VAL A 161 -10.91 -2.80 9.13
C VAL A 161 -11.07 -2.77 7.62
N TYR A 162 -9.97 -2.67 6.87
CA TYR A 162 -9.98 -2.68 5.40
C TYR A 162 -10.57 -3.98 4.83
N ILE A 163 -10.07 -5.14 5.28
CA ILE A 163 -10.55 -6.46 4.83
C ILE A 163 -12.02 -6.64 5.21
N SER A 164 -12.43 -6.25 6.42
CA SER A 164 -13.83 -6.36 6.85
C SER A 164 -14.76 -5.53 5.97
N THR A 165 -14.33 -4.31 5.63
CA THR A 165 -15.09 -3.41 4.73
C THR A 165 -15.15 -3.97 3.31
N ALA A 166 -14.03 -4.49 2.79
CA ALA A 166 -13.98 -5.09 1.47
C ALA A 166 -14.85 -6.35 1.37
N VAL A 167 -14.84 -7.20 2.39
CA VAL A 167 -15.70 -8.39 2.48
C VAL A 167 -17.18 -7.99 2.59
N TYR A 168 -17.50 -6.98 3.41
CA TYR A 168 -18.86 -6.46 3.52
C TYR A 168 -19.39 -5.95 2.18
N ALA A 169 -18.61 -5.10 1.49
CA ALA A 169 -18.94 -4.59 0.16
C ALA A 169 -18.95 -5.65 -0.95
N PHE A 170 -18.37 -6.83 -0.69
CA PHE A 170 -18.39 -7.97 -1.59
C PHE A 170 -19.59 -8.89 -1.37
N LEU A 171 -20.14 -8.89 -0.16
CA LEU A 171 -21.29 -9.71 0.24
C LEU A 171 -22.63 -8.96 0.08
N HIS A 172 -22.63 -7.63 0.21
CA HIS A 172 -23.79 -6.73 -0.01
C HIS A 172 -23.62 -5.94 -1.30
#